data_AF-A0A1S8TCR9-F1
#
_entry.id   AF-A0A1S8TCR9-F1
#
_cell.length_a   1.000
_cell.length_b   1.000
_cell.length_c   1.000
_cell.angle_alpha   90.00
_cell.angle_beta   90.00
_cell.angle_gamma   90.00
#
_symmetry.space_group_name_H-M   'P 1'
#
loop_
_entity.id
_entity.type
_entity.pdbx_description
1 polymer ?
#
loop_
_entity_poly.entity_id
_entity_poly.type
_entity_poly.pdbx_seq_one_letter_code
_entity_poly.pdbx_strand_id
1 'polypeptide(L)' 'MLNEEYMRYMGELQILKTNQKADYRTNVVARVAENYVHMLKYINGGKKFYFNIK' A
#
# COMPACT_ATOMS: atom_id res chain seq x y z
N MET A 1 0.04 -5.84 0.23
CA MET A 1 0.05 -6.50 1.55
C MET A 1 1.13 -7.57 1.51
N LEU A 2 1.97 -7.65 2.54
CA LEU A 2 3.03 -8.66 2.61
C LEU A 2 2.44 -10.00 3.05
N ASN A 3 2.75 -11.09 2.34
CA ASN A 3 2.22 -12.43 2.61
C ASN A 3 3.12 -13.24 3.55
N GLU A 4 2.80 -14.51 3.75
CA GLU A 4 3.50 -15.41 4.68
C GLU A 4 4.99 -15.60 4.36
N GLU A 5 5.37 -15.49 3.08
CA GLU A 5 6.76 -15.58 2.62
C GLU A 5 7.62 -14.38 3.08
N TYR A 6 6.99 -13.29 3.56
CA TYR A 6 7.67 -12.15 4.17
C TYR A 6 7.93 -12.34 5.68
N MET A 7 7.52 -13.47 6.26
CA MET A 7 7.80 -13.88 7.63
C MET A 7 7.38 -12.81 8.65
N ARG A 8 8.34 -12.16 9.31
CA ARG A 8 8.10 -11.13 10.33
C ARG A 8 7.22 -9.97 9.83
N TYR A 9 7.24 -9.68 8.54
CA TYR A 9 6.50 -8.57 7.94
C TYR A 9 5.15 -8.99 7.38
N MET A 10 4.76 -10.26 7.49
CA MET A 10 3.45 -10.75 7.08
C MET A 10 2.32 -9.91 7.70
N GLY A 11 1.34 -9.55 6.88
CA GLY A 11 0.19 -8.75 7.30
C GLY A 11 0.42 -7.24 7.24
N GLU A 12 1.62 -6.77 6.94
CA GLU A 12 1.86 -5.34 6.75
C GLU A 12 1.14 -4.81 5.49
N LEU A 13 0.41 -3.72 5.68
CA LEU A 13 -0.25 -2.99 4.60
C LEU A 13 0.61 -1.82 4.14
N GLN A 14 0.88 -1.80 2.84
CA GLN A 14 1.70 -0.78 2.20
C GLN A 14 0.95 -0.15 1.03
N ILE A 15 1.22 1.14 0.79
CA ILE A 15 0.79 1.85 -0.42
C ILE A 15 2.05 2.17 -1.24
N LEU A 16 2.08 1.72 -2.49
CA LEU A 16 3.17 2.04 -3.40
C LEU A 16 3.02 3.48 -3.92
N LYS A 17 3.99 4.34 -3.61
CA LYS A 17 4.06 5.72 -4.16
C LYS A 17 4.76 5.78 -5.51
N THR A 18 5.49 4.73 -5.86
CA THR A 18 6.23 4.57 -7.11
C THR A 18 6.04 3.15 -7.61
N ASN A 19 6.21 2.93 -8.91
CA ASN A 19 6.09 1.60 -9.48
C ASN A 19 7.20 0.68 -8.94
N GLN A 20 6.83 -0.54 -8.59
CA GLN A 20 7.74 -1.59 -8.18
C GLN A 20 7.60 -2.80 -9.11
N LYS A 21 8.67 -3.62 -9.18
CA LYS A 21 8.61 -4.90 -9.87
C LYS A 21 7.66 -5.83 -9.10
N ALA A 22 7.05 -6.77 -9.81
CA ALA A 22 6.26 -7.82 -9.18
C ALA A 22 7.14 -8.62 -8.20
N ASP A 23 6.61 -8.89 -7.01
CA ASP A 23 7.24 -9.72 -5.99
C ASP A 23 6.21 -10.75 -5.50
N TYR A 24 6.56 -12.03 -5.57
CA TYR A 24 5.70 -13.16 -5.19
C TYR A 24 5.31 -13.14 -3.71
N ARG A 25 6.07 -12.42 -2.89
CA ARG A 25 5.82 -12.27 -1.45
C ARG A 25 4.81 -11.14 -1.17
N THR A 26 4.36 -10.43 -2.21
CA THR A 26 3.43 -9.31 -2.08
C THR A 26 2.11 -9.62 -2.75
N ASN A 27 1.02 -9.45 -2.01
CA ASN A 27 -0.34 -9.55 -2.53
C ASN A 27 -0.84 -8.15 -2.89
N VAL A 28 -1.30 -7.97 -4.14
CA VAL A 28 -2.01 -6.77 -4.58
C VAL A 28 -3.47 -6.91 -4.16
N VAL A 29 -3.88 -6.14 -3.16
CA VAL A 29 -5.24 -6.22 -2.56
C VAL A 29 -6.20 -5.17 -3.10
N ALA A 30 -5.70 -4.04 -3.59
CA ALA A 30 -6.49 -2.94 -4.14
C ALA A 30 -5.61 -1.98 -4.96
N ARG A 31 -6.25 -1.08 -5.72
CA ARG A 31 -5.60 0.04 -6.42
C ARG A 31 -6.26 1.35 -6.00
N VAL A 32 -5.45 2.38 -5.72
CA VAL A 32 -5.94 3.73 -5.46
C VAL A 32 -6.58 4.28 -6.73
N ALA A 33 -7.80 4.80 -6.64
CA ALA A 33 -8.46 5.41 -7.78
C ALA A 33 -7.68 6.63 -8.28
N GLU A 34 -7.64 6.84 -9.60
CA GLU A 34 -6.71 7.77 -10.24
C GLU A 34 -6.88 9.21 -9.77
N ASN A 35 -8.12 9.61 -9.51
CA ASN A 35 -8.47 10.91 -8.94
C ASN A 35 -7.86 11.16 -7.55
N TYR A 36 -7.46 10.12 -6.80
CA TYR A 36 -6.87 10.24 -5.47
C TYR A 36 -5.36 9.97 -5.43
N VAL A 37 -4.73 9.53 -6.53
CA VAL A 37 -3.28 9.24 -6.56
C VAL A 37 -2.45 10.44 -6.15
N HIS A 38 -2.84 11.65 -6.57
CA HIS A 38 -2.16 12.89 -6.21
C HIS A 38 -2.17 13.18 -4.69
N MET A 39 -3.08 12.58 -3.91
CA MET A 39 -3.15 12.76 -2.46
C MET A 39 -2.06 12.00 -1.71
N LEU A 40 -1.46 10.96 -2.32
CA LEU A 40 -0.42 10.13 -1.70
C LEU A 40 0.82 10.94 -1.29
N LYS A 41 1.08 12.08 -1.97
CA LYS A 41 2.17 13.01 -1.62
C LYS A 41 1.99 13.69 -0.27
N TYR A 42 0.78 13.71 0.28
CA TYR A 42 0.49 14.30 1.58
C TYR A 42 0.61 13.31 2.74
N ILE A 43 0.83 12.03 2.47
CA ILE A 43 1.07 11.01 3.50
C ILE A 43 2.55 11.07 3.90
N ASN A 44 2.83 11.88 4.91
CA ASN A 44 4.18 12.09 5.45
C ASN A 44 4.29 11.47 6.86
N GLY A 45 5.50 11.47 7.43
CA GLY A 45 5.74 10.91 8.77
C GLY A 45 4.76 11.47 9.81
N GLY A 46 4.18 10.58 10.62
CA GLY A 46 3.23 10.93 11.68
C GLY A 46 1.80 11.25 11.22
N LYS A 47 1.53 11.32 9.91
CA LYS A 47 0.19 11.63 9.39
C LYS A 47 -0.69 10.39 9.35
N LYS A 48 -1.84 10.46 10.02
CA LYS A 48 -2.87 9.42 9.98
C LYS A 48 -3.70 9.54 8.71
N PHE A 49 -4.10 8.40 8.16
CA PHE A 49 -5.01 8.28 7.02
C PHE A 49 -5.88 7.05 7.21
N TYR A 50 -6.97 6.96 6.45
CA TYR A 50 -7.82 5.77 6.41
C TYR A 50 -8.28 5.52 4.97
N PHE A 51 -8.63 4.28 4.68
CA PHE A 51 -9.25 3.91 3.41
C PHE A 51 -10.77 3.98 3.56
N ASN A 52 -11.43 4.65 2.64
CA ASN A 52 -12.89 4.60 2.55
C ASN A 52 -13.25 3.50 1.54
N ILE A 53 -13.69 2.36 2.06
CA ILE A 53 -14.06 1.18 1.28
C ILE A 53 -15.58 1.10 1.38
N LYS A 54 -16.27 1.44 0.29
CA LYS A 54 -17.71 1.24 0.14
C LYS A 54 -17.96 0.02 -0.72
#